data_AF-A0A3G1VUH2-F1
#
_entry.id   AF-A0A3G1VUH2-F1
#
_cell.length_a   1.000
_cell.length_b   1.000
_cell.length_c   1.000
_cell.angle_alpha   90.00
_cell.angle_beta   90.00
_cell.angle_gamma   90.00
#
_symmetry.space_group_name_H-M   'P 1'
#
loop_
_entity.id
_entity.type
_entity.pdbx_description
1 polymer ?
#
loop_
_entity_poly.entity_id
_entity_poly.type
_entity_poly.pdbx_seq_one_letter_code
_entity_poly.pdbx_strand_id
1 'polypeptide(L)'
;YTHNWPFDPIAGNLPSGPVTFWSVLGLFALILGLGAILFLRGRFELRMQKDEGDDSRPFCTVGSLDGFHPTPTQRATYKFFAVAALLFVLQVTAGLLTIHEFVNFTGIDIGRWIPITVSRSWHLQLALLWISTCWIAASIFALPMMSGGERRGQLGLVNLLFGLLVIVVTGMLIGVYLGPTGHLGDQWRMFGNQGWEFVELGRAFQWVLFAALALWGVIVFRGVLPFLRSRDKWALPNWLFYTIACVVVLFTSGFIATPETNFAIADFWRWSVIHMWVEAFLEVFTTVVVAYHLYLMGLVSWRSATAVVYAATILFLGSGMIGIAHNFYWIAKP
;
A
#
# COMPACT_ATOMS: atom_id res chain seq x y z
N TYR A 1 21.01 -11.49 21.77
CA TYR A 1 20.51 -10.34 20.98
C TYR A 1 19.47 -10.77 19.96
N THR A 2 19.74 -11.75 19.09
CA THR A 2 18.88 -12.13 17.95
C THR A 2 18.08 -13.43 18.17
N HIS A 3 17.82 -13.83 19.41
CA HIS A 3 17.08 -15.06 19.73
C HIS A 3 17.65 -16.34 19.06
N ASN A 4 18.97 -16.52 19.13
CA ASN A 4 19.72 -17.63 18.53
C ASN A 4 19.63 -17.71 16.99
N TRP A 5 19.43 -16.58 16.32
CA TRP A 5 19.52 -16.47 14.86
C TRP A 5 20.91 -15.97 14.41
N PRO A 6 21.47 -16.48 13.30
CA PRO A 6 20.93 -17.53 12.41
C PRO A 6 21.16 -18.94 12.97
N PHE A 7 20.42 -19.93 12.44
CA PHE A 7 20.62 -21.34 12.79
C PHE A 7 22.07 -21.77 12.51
N ASP A 8 22.78 -22.18 13.56
CA ASP A 8 24.16 -22.64 13.50
C ASP A 8 24.45 -23.55 14.71
N PRO A 9 24.40 -24.88 14.55
CA PRO A 9 24.70 -25.81 15.63
C PRO A 9 26.11 -25.68 16.20
N ILE A 10 27.10 -25.23 15.41
CA ILE A 10 28.49 -25.09 15.85
C ILE A 10 28.61 -23.89 16.80
N ALA A 11 27.89 -22.80 16.50
CA ALA A 11 27.80 -21.64 17.39
C ALA A 11 26.83 -21.84 18.57
N GLY A 12 26.13 -22.98 18.65
CA GLY A 12 25.10 -23.26 19.65
C GLY A 12 23.75 -22.59 19.37
N ASN A 13 23.56 -22.05 18.18
CA ASN A 13 22.34 -21.40 17.75
C ASN A 13 21.28 -22.43 17.34
N LEU A 14 20.48 -22.84 18.33
CA LEU A 14 19.30 -23.69 18.15
C LEU A 14 18.03 -22.91 18.55
N PRO A 15 16.84 -23.29 18.03
CA PRO A 15 15.58 -22.68 18.43
C PRO A 15 15.42 -22.67 19.95
N SER A 16 15.17 -21.49 20.52
CA SER A 16 15.00 -21.31 21.96
C SER A 16 13.62 -21.79 22.42
N GLY A 17 13.47 -22.10 23.71
CA GLY A 17 12.18 -22.47 24.30
C GLY A 17 11.04 -21.47 24.02
N PRO A 18 11.27 -20.15 24.15
CA PRO A 18 10.27 -19.14 23.78
C PRO A 18 9.83 -19.19 22.32
N VAL A 19 10.74 -19.42 21.36
CA VAL A 19 10.40 -19.53 19.93
C VAL A 19 9.42 -20.67 19.69
N THR A 20 9.70 -21.85 20.26
CA THR A 20 8.81 -23.01 20.16
C THR A 20 7.46 -22.77 20.84
N PHE A 21 7.48 -22.22 22.06
CA PHE A 21 6.26 -21.94 22.83
C PHE A 21 5.31 -20.98 22.10
N TRP A 22 5.82 -19.84 21.62
CA TRP A 22 5.00 -18.84 20.92
C TRP A 22 4.54 -19.31 19.54
N SER A 23 5.29 -20.20 18.88
CA SER A 23 4.85 -20.82 17.63
C SER A 23 3.60 -21.69 17.83
N VAL A 24 3.62 -22.55 18.87
CA VAL A 24 2.47 -23.40 19.21
C VAL A 24 1.29 -22.55 19.69
N LEU A 25 1.53 -21.61 20.61
CA LEU A 25 0.48 -20.75 21.13
C LEU A 25 -0.15 -19.86 20.04
N GLY A 26 0.66 -19.34 19.12
CA GLY A 26 0.19 -18.55 17.98
C GLY A 26 -0.75 -19.35 17.06
N LEU A 27 -0.45 -20.64 16.82
CA LEU A 27 -1.33 -21.52 16.05
C LEU A 27 -2.68 -21.75 16.76
N PHE A 28 -2.66 -22.03 18.06
CA PHE A 28 -3.90 -22.19 18.84
C PHE A 28 -4.72 -20.90 18.87
N ALA A 29 -4.06 -19.75 19.07
CA ALA A 29 -4.70 -18.44 19.05
C ALA A 29 -5.34 -18.15 17.68
N LEU A 30 -4.69 -18.52 16.57
CA LEU A 30 -5.25 -18.40 15.23
C LEU A 30 -6.54 -19.23 15.07
N ILE A 31 -6.51 -20.50 15.47
CA ILE A 31 -7.68 -21.40 15.36
C ILE A 31 -8.85 -20.86 16.20
N LEU A 32 -8.59 -20.47 17.45
CA LEU A 32 -9.60 -19.90 18.33
C LEU A 32 -10.13 -18.56 17.82
N GLY A 33 -9.24 -17.70 17.31
CA GLY A 33 -9.60 -16.42 16.73
C GLY A 33 -10.48 -16.57 15.49
N LEU A 34 -10.13 -17.48 14.58
CA LEU A 34 -10.94 -17.80 13.41
C LEU A 34 -12.32 -18.34 13.82
N GLY A 35 -12.37 -19.28 14.76
CA GLY A 35 -13.64 -19.81 15.28
C GLY A 35 -14.53 -18.71 15.89
N ALA A 36 -13.95 -17.82 16.70
CA ALA A 36 -14.66 -16.71 17.31
C ALA A 36 -15.19 -15.71 16.27
N ILE A 37 -14.37 -15.35 15.27
CA ILE A 37 -14.77 -14.42 14.20
C ILE A 37 -15.89 -15.03 13.35
N LEU A 38 -15.80 -16.30 12.97
CA LEU A 38 -16.83 -16.99 12.20
C LEU A 38 -18.15 -17.07 12.98
N PHE A 39 -18.09 -17.37 14.29
CA PHE A 39 -19.26 -17.37 15.17
C PHE A 39 -19.91 -15.99 15.28
N LEU A 40 -19.10 -14.94 15.54
CA LEU A 40 -19.59 -13.56 15.64
C LEU A 40 -20.21 -13.07 14.33
N ARG A 41 -19.57 -13.39 13.19
CA ARG A 41 -20.08 -13.08 11.86
C ARG A 41 -21.43 -13.74 11.61
N GLY A 42 -21.56 -15.04 11.87
CA GLY A 42 -22.83 -15.75 11.71
C GLY A 42 -23.95 -15.15 12.57
N ARG A 43 -23.64 -14.73 13.80
CA ARG A 43 -24.59 -14.05 14.69
C ARG A 43 -25.00 -12.66 14.17
N PHE A 44 -24.07 -11.94 13.54
CA PHE A 44 -24.32 -10.62 12.98
C PHE A 44 -25.16 -10.70 11.69
N GLU A 45 -24.87 -11.63 10.79
CA GLU A 45 -25.65 -11.87 9.56
C GLU A 45 -27.12 -12.21 9.88
N LEU A 46 -27.35 -13.06 10.88
CA LEU A 46 -28.70 -13.39 11.36
C LEU A 46 -29.48 -12.18 11.92
N ARG A 47 -28.78 -11.14 12.40
CA ARG A 47 -29.40 -9.88 12.85
C ARG A 47 -29.66 -8.94 11.69
N MET A 48 -28.71 -8.80 10.77
CA MET A 48 -28.85 -7.98 9.56
C MET A 48 -30.02 -8.44 8.67
N GLN A 49 -30.24 -9.75 8.54
CA GLN A 49 -31.40 -10.29 7.80
C GLN A 49 -32.76 -9.95 8.43
N LYS A 50 -32.81 -9.55 9.71
CA LYS A 50 -34.06 -9.17 10.39
C LYS A 50 -34.41 -7.69 10.22
N ASP A 51 -33.43 -6.84 9.94
CA ASP A 51 -33.61 -5.39 9.71
C ASP A 51 -33.75 -5.10 8.20
N GLU A 52 -34.79 -5.63 7.56
CA GLU A 52 -35.08 -5.40 6.14
C GLU A 52 -35.54 -3.95 5.89
N GLY A 53 -34.59 -3.11 5.48
CA GLY A 53 -34.87 -1.89 4.72
C GLY A 53 -33.91 -1.86 3.55
N ASP A 54 -34.43 -1.91 2.33
CA ASP A 54 -33.62 -1.88 1.11
C ASP A 54 -33.09 -0.46 0.87
N ASP A 55 -31.81 -0.24 1.17
CA ASP A 55 -31.06 0.97 0.83
C ASP A 55 -30.11 0.76 -0.36
N SER A 56 -30.30 -0.33 -1.10
CA SER A 56 -29.51 -0.61 -2.30
C SER A 56 -29.87 0.34 -3.44
N ARG A 57 -28.88 0.60 -4.30
CA ARG A 57 -29.11 1.33 -5.54
C ARG A 57 -29.68 0.38 -6.60
N PRO A 58 -30.42 0.89 -7.59
CA PRO A 58 -30.75 0.10 -8.76
C PRO A 58 -29.50 -0.51 -9.38
N PHE A 59 -29.58 -1.77 -9.80
CA PHE A 59 -28.47 -2.44 -10.45
C PHE A 59 -27.97 -1.64 -11.66
N CYS A 60 -26.66 -1.56 -11.79
CA CYS A 60 -26.04 -0.97 -12.97
C CYS A 60 -26.40 -1.80 -14.21
N THR A 61 -27.03 -1.16 -15.18
CA THR A 61 -27.39 -1.75 -16.47
C THR A 61 -26.47 -1.24 -17.57
N VAL A 62 -26.40 -1.95 -18.71
CA VAL A 62 -25.63 -1.50 -19.87
C VAL A 62 -26.05 -0.09 -20.31
N GLY A 63 -27.35 0.20 -20.32
CA GLY A 63 -27.86 1.54 -20.65
C GLY A 63 -27.44 2.63 -19.67
N SER A 64 -27.31 2.33 -18.37
CA SER A 64 -26.76 3.28 -17.40
C SER A 64 -25.26 3.53 -17.58
N LEU A 65 -24.55 2.54 -18.14
CA LEU A 65 -23.13 2.67 -18.47
C LEU A 65 -22.92 3.53 -19.73
N ASP A 66 -23.73 3.31 -20.76
CA ASP A 66 -23.67 4.08 -22.01
C ASP A 66 -24.02 5.56 -21.81
N GLY A 67 -24.93 5.84 -20.88
CA GLY A 67 -25.28 7.22 -20.47
C GLY A 67 -24.28 7.87 -19.51
N PHE A 68 -23.26 7.13 -19.02
CA PHE A 68 -22.29 7.67 -18.09
C PHE A 68 -21.23 8.49 -18.84
N HIS A 69 -21.14 9.77 -18.51
CA HIS A 69 -20.11 10.67 -19.05
C HIS A 69 -19.06 10.98 -17.98
N PRO A 70 -17.84 10.40 -18.07
CA PRO A 70 -16.79 10.65 -17.10
C PRO A 70 -16.40 12.13 -17.10
N THR A 71 -16.34 12.71 -15.91
CA THR A 71 -15.86 14.07 -15.67
C THR A 71 -14.41 14.25 -16.15
N PRO A 72 -13.95 15.49 -16.42
CA PRO A 72 -12.54 15.76 -16.71
C PRO A 72 -11.56 15.14 -15.71
N THR A 73 -11.82 15.26 -14.40
CA THR A 73 -11.03 14.60 -13.35
C THR A 73 -11.00 13.07 -13.49
N GLN A 74 -12.13 12.42 -13.81
CA GLN A 74 -12.17 10.98 -14.03
C GLN A 74 -11.40 10.56 -15.28
N ARG A 75 -11.53 11.29 -16.39
CA ARG A 75 -10.74 11.02 -17.61
C ARG A 75 -9.24 11.17 -17.35
N ALA A 76 -8.85 12.12 -16.50
CA ALA A 76 -7.47 12.30 -16.11
C ALA A 76 -6.88 11.12 -15.33
N THR A 77 -7.68 10.20 -14.77
CA THR A 77 -7.15 8.98 -14.13
C THR A 77 -6.74 7.91 -15.15
N TYR A 78 -7.21 7.97 -16.41
CA TYR A 78 -6.87 6.98 -17.44
C TYR A 78 -5.37 6.91 -17.71
N LYS A 79 -4.69 8.06 -17.73
CA LYS A 79 -3.22 8.09 -17.85
C LYS A 79 -2.50 7.45 -16.66
N PHE A 80 -3.09 7.46 -15.46
CA PHE A 80 -2.49 6.77 -14.31
C PHE A 80 -2.55 5.26 -14.53
N PHE A 81 -3.70 4.73 -14.99
CA PHE A 81 -3.82 3.31 -15.30
C PHE A 81 -2.93 2.88 -16.48
N ALA A 82 -2.83 3.70 -17.53
CA ALA A 82 -1.93 3.43 -18.65
C ALA A 82 -0.46 3.38 -18.21
N VAL A 83 -0.02 4.33 -17.38
CA VAL A 83 1.34 4.31 -16.80
C VAL A 83 1.50 3.12 -15.87
N ALA A 84 0.53 2.80 -15.01
CA ALA A 84 0.62 1.64 -14.12
C ALA A 84 0.78 0.32 -14.91
N ALA A 85 0.08 0.16 -16.03
CA ALA A 85 0.26 -1.00 -16.92
C ALA A 85 1.69 -1.07 -17.50
N LEU A 86 2.27 0.07 -17.90
CA LEU A 86 3.67 0.14 -18.34
C LEU A 86 4.63 -0.24 -17.19
N LEU A 87 4.42 0.31 -15.98
CA LEU A 87 5.24 -0.01 -14.82
C LEU A 87 5.15 -1.49 -14.44
N PHE A 88 3.98 -2.11 -14.59
CA PHE A 88 3.80 -3.55 -14.39
C PHE A 88 4.64 -4.37 -15.38
N VAL A 89 4.63 -4.01 -16.67
CA VAL A 89 5.48 -4.68 -17.67
C VAL A 89 6.98 -4.51 -17.33
N LEU A 90 7.40 -3.31 -16.92
CA LEU A 90 8.77 -3.06 -16.48
C LEU A 90 9.13 -3.88 -15.22
N GLN A 91 8.19 -4.04 -14.29
CA GLN A 91 8.38 -4.81 -13.06
C GLN A 91 8.58 -6.30 -13.35
N VAL A 92 7.74 -6.88 -14.23
CA VAL A 92 7.87 -8.27 -14.68
C VAL A 92 9.21 -8.46 -15.39
N THR A 93 9.58 -7.52 -16.26
CA THR A 93 10.88 -7.54 -16.97
C THR A 93 12.05 -7.51 -15.99
N ALA A 94 12.01 -6.63 -14.98
CA ALA A 94 13.03 -6.58 -13.93
C ALA A 94 13.11 -7.88 -13.10
N GLY A 95 11.97 -8.54 -12.89
CA GLY A 95 11.92 -9.87 -12.26
C GLY A 95 12.60 -10.95 -13.12
N LEU A 96 12.33 -10.95 -14.42
CA LEU A 96 13.00 -11.85 -15.38
C LEU A 96 14.51 -11.63 -15.41
N LEU A 97 14.96 -10.37 -15.40
CA LEU A 97 16.39 -10.02 -15.31
C LEU A 97 17.03 -10.53 -14.01
N THR A 98 16.31 -10.44 -12.89
CA THR A 98 16.80 -10.93 -11.59
C THR A 98 16.96 -12.45 -11.57
N ILE A 99 16.00 -13.19 -12.14
CA ILE A 99 16.07 -14.66 -12.23
C ILE A 99 17.13 -15.09 -13.25
N HIS A 100 17.30 -14.32 -14.32
CA HIS A 100 18.31 -14.57 -15.36
C HIS A 100 19.71 -14.69 -14.75
N GLU A 101 20.07 -13.88 -13.76
CA GLU A 101 21.38 -13.94 -13.11
C GLU A 101 21.68 -15.29 -12.44
N PHE A 102 20.64 -16.01 -11.97
CA PHE A 102 20.79 -17.31 -11.32
C PHE A 102 20.80 -18.49 -12.31
N VAL A 103 20.03 -18.38 -13.40
CA VAL A 103 19.79 -19.51 -14.33
C VAL A 103 20.55 -19.36 -15.66
N ASN A 104 20.88 -18.12 -16.04
CA ASN A 104 21.50 -17.71 -17.29
C ASN A 104 20.86 -18.35 -18.55
N PHE A 105 19.55 -18.15 -18.72
CA PHE A 105 18.78 -18.80 -19.79
C PHE A 105 19.06 -18.27 -21.21
N THR A 106 19.74 -17.13 -21.38
CA THR A 106 20.13 -16.59 -22.69
C THR A 106 21.59 -16.87 -23.06
N GLY A 107 22.41 -17.32 -22.11
CA GLY A 107 23.86 -17.47 -22.29
C GLY A 107 24.66 -16.16 -22.35
N ILE A 108 24.00 -15.00 -22.19
CA ILE A 108 24.63 -13.67 -22.20
C ILE A 108 24.80 -13.18 -20.76
N ASP A 109 25.97 -12.69 -20.40
CA ASP A 109 26.25 -12.12 -19.06
C ASP A 109 25.66 -10.69 -18.92
N ILE A 110 24.36 -10.62 -18.63
CA ILE A 110 23.60 -9.36 -18.48
C ILE A 110 23.99 -8.64 -17.18
N GLY A 111 24.40 -9.37 -16.14
CA GLY A 111 24.78 -8.85 -14.83
C GLY A 111 25.90 -7.80 -14.86
N ARG A 112 26.76 -7.85 -15.88
CA ARG A 112 27.78 -6.81 -16.12
C ARG A 112 27.20 -5.42 -16.37
N TRP A 113 26.00 -5.34 -16.94
CA TRP A 113 25.36 -4.08 -17.33
C TRP A 113 24.30 -3.69 -16.31
N ILE A 114 23.50 -4.67 -15.89
CA ILE A 114 22.44 -4.49 -14.90
C ILE A 114 22.70 -5.48 -13.77
N PRO A 115 23.42 -5.06 -12.72
CA PRO A 115 23.68 -5.91 -11.57
C PRO A 115 22.37 -6.36 -10.91
N ILE A 116 22.39 -7.55 -10.28
CA ILE A 116 21.22 -8.10 -9.57
C ILE A 116 20.64 -7.14 -8.53
N THR A 117 21.49 -6.32 -7.90
CA THR A 117 21.06 -5.28 -6.95
C THR A 117 20.13 -4.27 -7.61
N VAL A 118 20.40 -3.88 -8.86
CA VAL A 118 19.56 -2.95 -9.62
C VAL A 118 18.27 -3.64 -10.08
N SER A 119 18.36 -4.80 -10.72
CA SER A 119 17.17 -5.48 -11.26
C SER A 119 16.19 -5.86 -10.15
N ARG A 120 16.71 -6.34 -9.00
CA ARG A 120 15.91 -6.67 -7.82
C ARG A 120 15.25 -5.43 -7.23
N SER A 121 15.99 -4.34 -7.06
CA SER A 121 15.44 -3.09 -6.52
C SER A 121 14.38 -2.49 -7.45
N TRP A 122 14.58 -2.52 -8.77
CA TRP A 122 13.55 -2.12 -9.73
C TRP A 122 12.31 -2.99 -9.62
N HIS A 123 12.46 -4.32 -9.52
CA HIS A 123 11.33 -5.23 -9.38
C HIS A 123 10.47 -4.91 -8.16
N LEU A 124 11.08 -4.70 -6.99
CA LEU A 124 10.36 -4.38 -5.75
C LEU A 124 9.74 -2.98 -5.78
N GLN A 125 10.50 -1.97 -6.17
CA GLN A 125 10.02 -0.58 -6.22
C GLN A 125 8.90 -0.40 -7.25
N LEU A 126 9.04 -0.97 -8.44
CA LEU A 126 7.98 -0.90 -9.44
C LEU A 126 6.72 -1.61 -8.97
N ALA A 127 6.84 -2.74 -8.25
CA ALA A 127 5.68 -3.43 -7.68
C ALA A 127 4.88 -2.53 -6.73
N LEU A 128 5.57 -1.80 -5.84
CA LEU A 128 4.92 -0.82 -4.95
C LEU A 128 4.27 0.32 -5.73
N LEU A 129 4.98 0.88 -6.72
CA LEU A 129 4.55 2.08 -7.45
C LEU A 129 3.36 1.81 -8.36
N TRP A 130 3.34 0.72 -9.13
CA TRP A 130 2.23 0.46 -10.06
C TRP A 130 0.94 0.12 -9.32
N ILE A 131 1.02 -0.70 -8.26
CA ILE A 131 -0.13 -1.05 -7.42
C ILE A 131 -0.70 0.21 -6.77
N SER A 132 0.17 1.01 -6.14
CA SER A 132 -0.24 2.27 -5.50
C SER A 132 -0.85 3.25 -6.51
N THR A 133 -0.29 3.34 -7.72
CA THR A 133 -0.81 4.20 -8.79
C THR A 133 -2.23 3.81 -9.19
N CYS A 134 -2.52 2.51 -9.30
CA CYS A 134 -3.88 2.01 -9.57
C CYS A 134 -4.88 2.42 -8.49
N TRP A 135 -4.49 2.29 -7.22
CA TRP A 135 -5.35 2.62 -6.07
C TRP A 135 -5.59 4.13 -5.91
N ILE A 136 -4.56 4.93 -6.13
CA ILE A 136 -4.67 6.40 -6.22
C ILE A 136 -5.64 6.76 -7.35
N ALA A 137 -5.48 6.19 -8.55
CA ALA A 137 -6.36 6.44 -9.69
C ALA A 137 -7.80 6.03 -9.43
N ALA A 138 -8.03 4.85 -8.84
CA ALA A 138 -9.35 4.32 -8.52
C ALA A 138 -10.07 5.19 -7.48
N SER A 139 -9.39 5.62 -6.43
CA SER A 139 -9.99 6.53 -5.44
C SER A 139 -10.35 7.88 -6.05
N ILE A 140 -9.47 8.49 -6.85
CA ILE A 140 -9.75 9.75 -7.54
C ILE A 140 -10.93 9.61 -8.51
N PHE A 141 -11.02 8.48 -9.22
CA PHE A 141 -12.13 8.20 -10.13
C PHE A 141 -13.48 8.12 -9.40
N ALA A 142 -13.50 7.57 -8.19
CA ALA A 142 -14.70 7.49 -7.38
C ALA A 142 -15.16 8.87 -6.83
N LEU A 143 -14.25 9.81 -6.56
CA LEU A 143 -14.54 11.08 -5.85
C LEU A 143 -15.72 11.91 -6.42
N PRO A 144 -15.83 12.15 -7.75
CA PRO A 144 -16.95 12.94 -8.27
C PRO A 144 -18.29 12.24 -8.07
N MET A 145 -18.30 10.90 -8.08
CA MET A 145 -19.50 10.09 -7.82
C MET A 145 -19.92 10.16 -6.35
N MET A 146 -18.96 10.32 -5.43
CA MET A 146 -19.24 10.55 -4.00
C MET A 146 -19.78 11.96 -3.76
N SER A 147 -19.11 12.96 -4.34
CA SER A 147 -19.33 14.36 -3.98
C SER A 147 -20.44 15.05 -4.79
N GLY A 148 -21.08 14.33 -5.71
CA GLY A 148 -22.18 14.83 -6.55
C GLY A 148 -21.72 15.76 -7.68
N GLY A 149 -20.43 15.73 -8.04
CA GLY A 149 -19.87 16.56 -9.11
C GLY A 149 -18.39 16.88 -8.93
N GLU A 150 -17.82 17.60 -9.91
CA GLU A 150 -16.41 17.97 -9.90
C GLU A 150 -16.16 19.24 -9.05
N ARG A 151 -15.11 19.21 -8.23
CA ARG A 151 -14.67 20.39 -7.45
C ARG A 151 -13.81 21.30 -8.32
N ARG A 152 -13.97 22.62 -8.19
CA ARG A 152 -13.13 23.60 -8.90
C ARG A 152 -11.64 23.37 -8.57
N GLY A 153 -10.79 23.36 -9.60
CA GLY A 153 -9.34 23.15 -9.48
C GLY A 153 -8.90 21.70 -9.27
N GLN A 154 -9.81 20.73 -9.17
CA GLN A 154 -9.46 19.32 -8.90
C GLN A 154 -8.61 18.71 -10.01
N LEU A 155 -8.96 18.97 -11.27
CA LEU A 155 -8.20 18.50 -12.43
C LEU A 155 -6.72 18.95 -12.40
N GLY A 156 -6.47 20.20 -12.01
CA GLY A 156 -5.11 20.73 -11.88
C GLY A 156 -4.29 19.98 -10.82
N LEU A 157 -4.90 19.71 -9.66
CA LEU A 157 -4.26 18.94 -8.59
C LEU A 157 -3.97 17.49 -9.02
N VAL A 158 -4.90 16.85 -9.72
CA VAL A 158 -4.72 15.47 -10.23
C VAL A 158 -3.61 15.42 -11.30
N ASN A 159 -3.53 16.43 -12.16
CA ASN A 159 -2.44 16.52 -13.14
C ASN A 159 -1.08 16.81 -12.49
N LEU A 160 -1.04 17.64 -11.46
CA LEU A 160 0.16 17.87 -10.66
C LEU A 160 0.60 16.59 -9.95
N LEU A 161 -0.33 15.87 -9.32
CA LEU A 161 -0.06 14.58 -8.68
C LEU A 161 0.55 13.58 -9.68
N PHE A 162 -0.02 13.48 -10.88
CA PHE A 162 0.54 12.65 -11.95
C PHE A 162 1.99 13.03 -12.27
N GLY A 163 2.27 14.32 -12.42
CA GLY A 163 3.63 14.81 -12.68
C GLY A 163 4.62 14.44 -11.56
N LEU A 164 4.21 14.59 -10.30
CA LEU A 164 5.03 14.20 -9.15
C LEU A 164 5.34 12.70 -9.16
N LEU A 165 4.35 11.84 -9.44
CA LEU A 165 4.57 10.40 -9.52
C LEU A 165 5.51 10.02 -10.68
N VAL A 166 5.41 10.68 -11.83
CA VAL A 166 6.35 10.48 -12.95
C VAL A 166 7.78 10.86 -12.55
N ILE A 167 7.96 11.97 -11.82
CA ILE A 167 9.26 12.38 -11.29
C ILE A 167 9.80 11.31 -10.32
N VAL A 168 8.97 10.79 -9.42
CA VAL A 168 9.35 9.73 -8.48
C VAL A 168 9.80 8.47 -9.22
N VAL A 169 9.01 7.98 -10.17
CA VAL A 169 9.35 6.77 -10.95
C VAL A 169 10.65 6.97 -11.72
N THR A 170 10.79 8.08 -12.43
CA THR A 170 11.97 8.35 -13.26
C THR A 170 13.21 8.50 -12.39
N GLY A 171 13.10 9.25 -11.29
CA GLY A 171 14.15 9.42 -10.30
C GLY A 171 14.54 8.11 -9.62
N MET A 172 13.57 7.26 -9.30
CA MET A 172 13.80 5.92 -8.75
C MET A 172 14.58 5.06 -9.75
N LEU A 173 14.13 4.96 -11.01
CA LEU A 173 14.78 4.11 -12.01
C LEU A 173 16.23 4.52 -12.23
N ILE A 174 16.48 5.82 -12.40
CA ILE A 174 17.82 6.37 -12.62
C ILE A 174 18.67 6.24 -11.36
N GLY A 175 18.15 6.64 -10.20
CA GLY A 175 18.88 6.64 -8.93
C GLY A 175 19.28 5.25 -8.46
N VAL A 176 18.38 4.27 -8.60
CA VAL A 176 18.64 2.86 -8.26
C VAL A 176 19.68 2.24 -9.17
N TYR A 177 19.83 2.70 -10.42
CA TYR A 177 20.91 2.28 -11.30
C TYR A 177 22.24 2.99 -10.96
N LEU A 178 22.23 4.32 -10.88
CA LEU A 178 23.45 5.11 -10.70
C LEU A 178 24.09 4.98 -9.31
N GLY A 179 23.30 4.67 -8.26
CA GLY A 179 23.81 4.49 -6.90
C GLY A 179 24.74 3.29 -6.78
N PRO A 180 24.24 2.05 -6.96
CA PRO A 180 25.05 0.83 -6.86
C PRO A 180 26.16 0.72 -7.90
N THR A 181 26.02 1.36 -9.07
CA THR A 181 27.07 1.38 -10.11
C THR A 181 28.17 2.42 -9.85
N GLY A 182 28.07 3.20 -8.76
CA GLY A 182 29.12 4.12 -8.31
C GLY A 182 29.16 5.47 -9.03
N HIS A 183 28.21 5.78 -9.91
CA HIS A 183 28.21 7.01 -10.71
C HIS A 183 27.86 8.29 -9.93
N LEU A 184 27.33 8.17 -8.70
CA LEU A 184 26.85 9.31 -7.90
C LEU A 184 27.83 9.80 -6.82
N GLY A 185 28.90 9.06 -6.51
CA GLY A 185 29.80 9.38 -5.39
C GLY A 185 29.02 9.64 -4.10
N ASP A 186 29.31 10.74 -3.40
CA ASP A 186 28.66 11.12 -2.13
C ASP A 186 27.16 11.47 -2.27
N GLN A 187 26.65 11.66 -3.48
CA GLN A 187 25.25 12.01 -3.74
C GLN A 187 24.30 10.80 -3.76
N TRP A 188 24.84 9.59 -3.52
CA TRP A 188 24.06 8.34 -3.51
C TRP A 188 22.85 8.40 -2.58
N ARG A 189 22.96 9.07 -1.42
CA ARG A 189 21.87 9.18 -0.45
C ARG A 189 20.74 10.06 -0.96
N MET A 190 21.07 11.15 -1.68
CA MET A 190 20.09 12.14 -2.10
C MET A 190 19.38 11.71 -3.38
N PHE A 191 20.12 11.18 -4.36
CA PHE A 191 19.60 10.88 -5.69
C PHE A 191 19.78 9.42 -6.13
N GLY A 192 20.45 8.59 -5.33
CA GLY A 192 20.78 7.21 -5.67
C GLY A 192 19.89 6.19 -4.97
N ASN A 193 20.54 5.22 -4.33
CA ASN A 193 19.89 4.10 -3.63
C ASN A 193 20.21 4.13 -2.14
N GLN A 194 19.20 4.13 -1.25
CA GLN A 194 19.41 4.17 0.21
C GLN A 194 19.89 2.84 0.82
N GLY A 195 19.86 1.74 0.08
CA GLY A 195 20.36 0.43 0.52
C GLY A 195 19.40 -0.37 1.39
N TRP A 196 18.16 0.10 1.57
CA TRP A 196 17.13 -0.61 2.33
C TRP A 196 16.07 -1.18 1.41
N GLU A 197 15.82 -2.48 1.54
CA GLU A 197 14.77 -3.15 0.79
C GLU A 197 13.41 -2.47 1.00
N PHE A 198 12.69 -2.24 -0.10
CA PHE A 198 11.44 -1.48 -0.23
C PHE A 198 11.55 0.04 0.00
N VAL A 199 12.69 0.54 0.49
CA VAL A 199 12.98 1.96 0.70
C VAL A 199 14.27 2.36 -0.02
N GLU A 200 14.47 1.84 -1.22
CA GLU A 200 15.68 2.08 -2.02
C GLU A 200 15.73 3.49 -2.62
N LEU A 201 14.58 4.12 -2.84
CA LEU A 201 14.43 5.46 -3.41
C LEU A 201 15.35 6.51 -2.76
N GLY A 202 16.17 7.23 -3.53
CA GLY A 202 16.96 8.35 -3.01
C GLY A 202 16.13 9.41 -2.27
N ARG A 203 16.74 10.08 -1.28
CA ARG A 203 16.02 10.95 -0.33
C ARG A 203 15.25 12.10 -0.99
N ALA A 204 15.78 12.69 -2.07
CA ALA A 204 15.10 13.74 -2.82
C ALA A 204 13.77 13.25 -3.37
N PHE A 205 13.78 12.08 -4.01
CA PHE A 205 12.58 11.49 -4.59
C PHE A 205 11.63 10.95 -3.52
N GLN A 206 12.14 10.54 -2.35
CA GLN A 206 11.30 10.20 -1.20
C GLN A 206 10.51 11.41 -0.68
N TRP A 207 11.12 12.61 -0.68
CA TRP A 207 10.38 13.85 -0.39
C TRP A 207 9.33 14.18 -1.45
N VAL A 208 9.64 13.97 -2.73
CA VAL A 208 8.66 14.14 -3.82
C VAL A 208 7.50 13.14 -3.67
N LEU A 209 7.78 11.88 -3.31
CA LEU A 209 6.77 10.87 -3.03
C LEU A 209 5.90 11.26 -1.83
N PHE A 210 6.51 11.75 -0.75
CA PHE A 210 5.76 12.28 0.40
C PHE A 210 4.83 13.44 -0.01
N ALA A 211 5.33 14.39 -0.80
CA ALA A 211 4.53 15.48 -1.34
C ALA A 211 3.38 14.98 -2.23
N ALA A 212 3.63 13.94 -3.04
CA ALA A 212 2.60 13.29 -3.86
C ALA A 212 1.51 12.63 -2.99
N LEU A 213 1.89 11.89 -1.95
CA LEU A 213 0.94 11.27 -1.01
C LEU A 213 0.14 12.31 -0.24
N ALA A 214 0.78 13.40 0.22
CA ALA A 214 0.11 14.50 0.88
C ALA A 214 -0.87 15.22 -0.06
N LEU A 215 -0.47 15.49 -1.31
CA LEU A 215 -1.34 16.07 -2.33
C LEU A 215 -2.53 15.17 -2.65
N TRP A 216 -2.31 13.85 -2.73
CA TRP A 216 -3.39 12.88 -2.88
C TRP A 216 -4.38 12.94 -1.69
N GLY A 217 -3.88 13.02 -0.45
CA GLY A 217 -4.69 13.27 0.73
C GLY A 217 -5.52 14.54 0.62
N VAL A 218 -4.95 15.65 0.12
CA VAL A 218 -5.68 16.91 -0.13
C VAL A 218 -6.77 16.73 -1.21
N ILE A 219 -6.47 16.03 -2.30
CA ILE A 219 -7.43 15.75 -3.38
C ILE A 219 -8.64 14.98 -2.83
N VAL A 220 -8.39 13.90 -2.08
CA VAL A 220 -9.47 13.09 -1.48
C VAL A 220 -10.22 13.89 -0.42
N PHE A 221 -9.52 14.60 0.48
CA PHE A 221 -10.12 15.48 1.47
C PHE A 221 -11.12 16.47 0.86
N ARG A 222 -10.74 17.13 -0.24
CA ARG A 222 -11.64 18.05 -0.96
C ARG A 222 -12.90 17.38 -1.49
N GLY A 223 -12.80 16.12 -1.92
CA GLY A 223 -13.93 15.33 -2.39
C GLY A 223 -14.85 14.91 -1.24
N VAL A 224 -14.29 14.46 -0.12
CA VAL A 224 -15.07 13.96 1.01
C VAL A 224 -15.49 15.03 2.03
N LEU A 225 -15.02 16.28 1.88
CA LEU A 225 -15.28 17.38 2.80
C LEU A 225 -16.77 17.56 3.20
N PRO A 226 -17.77 17.42 2.31
CA PRO A 226 -19.18 17.49 2.72
C PRO A 226 -19.56 16.40 3.72
N PHE A 227 -19.04 15.19 3.55
CA PHE A 227 -19.29 14.05 4.43
C PHE A 227 -18.61 14.24 5.79
N LEU A 228 -17.40 14.80 5.81
CA LEU A 228 -16.69 15.15 7.05
C LEU A 228 -17.40 16.24 7.86
N ARG A 229 -18.15 17.13 7.20
CA ARG A 229 -18.97 18.17 7.85
C ARG A 229 -20.37 17.69 8.23
N SER A 230 -20.76 16.49 7.80
CA SER A 230 -22.06 15.92 8.15
C SER A 230 -22.09 15.45 9.61
N ARG A 231 -23.28 15.11 10.12
CA ARG A 231 -23.43 14.57 11.47
C ARG A 231 -22.79 13.18 11.62
N ASP A 232 -22.78 12.39 10.56
CA ASP A 232 -22.16 11.08 10.56
C ASP A 232 -20.68 11.19 10.15
N LYS A 233 -19.82 11.36 11.16
CA LYS A 233 -18.37 11.43 10.96
C LYS A 233 -17.76 10.10 10.55
N TRP A 234 -18.47 9.00 10.66
CA TRP A 234 -17.97 7.66 10.36
C TRP A 234 -18.63 7.01 9.15
N ALA A 235 -19.26 7.83 8.32
CA ALA A 235 -19.75 7.42 7.01
C ALA A 235 -18.62 6.81 6.16
N LEU A 236 -18.98 5.83 5.32
CA LEU A 236 -18.08 5.11 4.43
C LEU A 236 -17.06 6.00 3.67
N PRO A 237 -17.42 7.18 3.14
CA PRO A 237 -16.46 8.05 2.43
C PRO A 237 -15.38 8.64 3.34
N ASN A 238 -15.66 8.83 4.63
CA ASN A 238 -14.69 9.40 5.57
C ASN A 238 -13.56 8.40 5.87
N TRP A 239 -13.85 7.10 5.85
CA TRP A 239 -12.83 6.03 5.98
C TRP A 239 -11.77 6.08 4.88
N LEU A 240 -12.17 6.49 3.66
CA LEU A 240 -11.23 6.71 2.57
C LEU A 240 -10.21 7.80 2.92
N PHE A 241 -10.64 8.89 3.56
CA PHE A 241 -9.73 9.95 3.98
C PHE A 241 -8.90 9.55 5.21
N TYR A 242 -9.50 8.89 6.21
CA TYR A 242 -8.79 8.48 7.42
C TYR A 242 -7.62 7.54 7.12
N THR A 243 -7.85 6.54 6.25
CA THR A 243 -6.78 5.62 5.82
C THR A 243 -5.64 6.36 5.14
N ILE A 244 -5.93 7.28 4.21
CA ILE A 244 -4.89 8.08 3.53
C ILE A 244 -4.14 8.99 4.50
N ALA A 245 -4.84 9.62 5.44
CA ALA A 245 -4.21 10.47 6.45
C ALA A 245 -3.22 9.65 7.31
N CYS A 246 -3.62 8.45 7.73
CA CYS A 246 -2.73 7.53 8.44
C CYS A 246 -1.53 7.13 7.58
N VAL A 247 -1.72 6.83 6.29
CA VAL A 247 -0.63 6.53 5.35
C VAL A 247 0.38 7.68 5.28
N VAL A 248 -0.09 8.93 5.10
CA VAL A 248 0.79 10.10 5.03
C VAL A 248 1.57 10.28 6.33
N VAL A 249 0.90 10.15 7.49
CA VAL A 249 1.56 10.25 8.79
C VAL A 249 2.60 9.15 8.96
N LEU A 250 2.27 7.89 8.65
CA LEU A 250 3.18 6.76 8.83
C LEU A 250 4.36 6.81 7.87
N PHE A 251 4.18 7.35 6.66
CA PHE A 251 5.28 7.54 5.72
C PHE A 251 6.39 8.44 6.31
N THR A 252 6.08 9.31 7.28
CA THR A 252 7.10 10.11 7.98
C THR A 252 8.14 9.26 8.71
N SER A 253 7.79 8.02 9.12
CA SER A 253 8.74 7.09 9.72
C SER A 253 9.92 6.75 8.80
N GLY A 254 9.70 6.78 7.48
CA GLY A 254 10.74 6.56 6.49
C GLY A 254 11.84 7.63 6.48
N PHE A 255 11.66 8.75 7.20
CA PHE A 255 12.66 9.81 7.33
C PHE A 255 13.53 9.70 8.58
N ILE A 256 13.23 8.77 9.48
CA ILE A 256 13.97 8.63 10.75
C ILE A 256 15.33 7.97 10.54
N ALA A 257 15.39 6.93 9.69
CA ALA A 257 16.62 6.19 9.46
C ALA A 257 17.64 7.01 8.65
N THR A 258 18.87 7.06 9.17
CA THR A 258 20.08 7.58 8.52
C THR A 258 21.12 6.47 8.37
N PRO A 259 22.18 6.64 7.54
CA PRO A 259 23.27 5.67 7.40
C PRO A 259 23.98 5.35 8.73
N GLU A 260 23.94 6.27 9.69
CA GLU A 260 24.58 6.14 11.00
C GLU A 260 23.63 5.57 12.06
N THR A 261 22.34 5.39 11.73
CA THR A 261 21.35 4.86 12.67
C THR A 261 21.60 3.38 12.93
N ASN A 262 21.50 2.96 14.20
CA ASN A 262 21.61 1.54 14.55
C ASN A 262 20.64 0.68 13.71
N PHE A 263 21.13 -0.45 13.21
CA PHE A 263 20.37 -1.33 12.32
C PHE A 263 18.99 -1.71 12.87
N ALA A 264 18.88 -2.12 14.14
CA ALA A 264 17.61 -2.54 14.73
C ALA A 264 16.60 -1.39 14.80
N ILE A 265 17.07 -0.17 15.03
CA ILE A 265 16.23 1.03 15.06
C ILE A 265 15.81 1.41 13.63
N ALA A 266 16.74 1.39 12.68
CA ALA A 266 16.45 1.69 11.28
C ALA A 266 15.45 0.69 10.69
N ASP A 267 15.64 -0.60 10.96
CA ASP A 267 14.77 -1.67 10.46
C ASP A 267 13.37 -1.63 11.10
N PHE A 268 13.27 -1.28 12.38
CA PHE A 268 11.98 -1.03 13.03
C PHE A 268 11.15 0.05 12.29
N TRP A 269 11.78 1.18 11.97
CA TRP A 269 11.10 2.25 11.24
C TRP A 269 10.88 1.90 9.76
N ARG A 270 11.77 1.12 9.15
CA ARG A 270 11.57 0.58 7.79
C ARG A 270 10.30 -0.26 7.71
N TRP A 271 10.10 -1.19 8.63
CA TRP A 271 8.86 -1.97 8.70
C TRP A 271 7.64 -1.14 9.07
N SER A 272 7.81 -0.05 9.82
CA SER A 272 6.72 0.90 10.05
C SER A 272 6.28 1.59 8.76
N VAL A 273 7.19 1.76 7.79
CA VAL A 273 6.80 2.15 6.43
C VAL A 273 6.16 0.98 5.72
N ILE A 274 6.80 -0.18 5.63
CA ILE A 274 6.35 -1.27 4.73
C ILE A 274 5.06 -1.93 5.26
N HIS A 275 5.11 -2.52 6.44
CA HIS A 275 4.03 -3.33 6.99
C HIS A 275 2.81 -2.46 7.32
N MET A 276 3.01 -1.32 7.99
CA MET A 276 1.84 -0.49 8.33
C MET A 276 1.22 0.13 7.09
N TRP A 277 2.02 0.70 6.17
CA TRP A 277 1.47 1.31 4.97
C TRP A 277 0.78 0.29 4.06
N VAL A 278 1.50 -0.77 3.67
CA VAL A 278 1.08 -1.70 2.62
C VAL A 278 0.14 -2.78 3.15
N GLU A 279 0.35 -3.28 4.36
CA GLU A 279 -0.47 -4.37 4.91
C GLU A 279 -1.60 -3.83 5.79
N ALA A 280 -1.34 -2.91 6.72
CA ALA A 280 -2.40 -2.46 7.65
C ALA A 280 -3.38 -1.43 7.03
N PHE A 281 -2.89 -0.39 6.36
CA PHE A 281 -3.76 0.72 5.91
C PHE A 281 -4.22 0.60 4.47
N LEU A 282 -3.39 0.03 3.57
CA LEU A 282 -3.81 -0.20 2.20
C LEU A 282 -4.96 -1.21 2.15
N GLU A 283 -4.95 -2.29 2.95
CA GLU A 283 -6.06 -3.27 2.98
C GLU A 283 -7.40 -2.64 3.39
N VAL A 284 -7.40 -1.77 4.40
CA VAL A 284 -8.62 -1.03 4.78
C VAL A 284 -9.03 -0.08 3.65
N PHE A 285 -8.07 0.64 3.06
CA PHE A 285 -8.33 1.54 1.95
C PHE A 285 -8.93 0.82 0.74
N THR A 286 -8.36 -0.31 0.31
CA THR A 286 -8.85 -1.08 -0.85
C THR A 286 -10.23 -1.65 -0.56
N THR A 287 -10.48 -2.12 0.67
CA THR A 287 -11.80 -2.57 1.11
C THR A 287 -12.83 -1.45 0.98
N VAL A 288 -12.51 -0.22 1.43
CA VAL A 288 -13.40 0.94 1.29
C VAL A 288 -13.68 1.26 -0.18
N VAL A 289 -12.65 1.31 -1.02
CA VAL A 289 -12.80 1.60 -2.45
C VAL A 289 -13.65 0.54 -3.13
N VAL A 290 -13.38 -0.74 -2.92
CA VAL A 290 -14.13 -1.85 -3.51
C VAL A 290 -15.58 -1.86 -3.02
N ALA A 291 -15.81 -1.79 -1.71
CA ALA A 291 -17.15 -1.75 -1.13
C ALA A 291 -17.97 -0.59 -1.69
N TYR A 292 -17.32 0.57 -1.89
CA TYR A 292 -17.97 1.72 -2.49
C TYR A 292 -18.31 1.52 -3.98
N HIS A 293 -17.42 0.92 -4.78
CA HIS A 293 -17.72 0.60 -6.17
C HIS A 293 -18.87 -0.42 -6.29
N LEU A 294 -18.89 -1.44 -5.43
CA LEU A 294 -20.00 -2.40 -5.38
C LEU A 294 -21.32 -1.71 -5.02
N TYR A 295 -21.31 -0.78 -4.06
CA TYR A 295 -22.48 0.03 -3.72
C TYR A 295 -22.94 0.91 -4.88
N LEU A 296 -22.00 1.56 -5.59
CA LEU A 296 -22.30 2.37 -6.76
C LEU A 296 -22.95 1.57 -7.89
N MET A 297 -22.57 0.29 -8.04
CA MET A 297 -23.13 -0.62 -9.04
C MET A 297 -24.47 -1.26 -8.61
N GLY A 298 -24.96 -0.97 -7.40
CA GLY A 298 -26.17 -1.58 -6.85
C GLY A 298 -25.99 -3.05 -6.43
N LEU A 299 -24.74 -3.55 -6.36
CA LEU A 299 -24.46 -4.94 -6.01
C LEU A 299 -24.54 -5.21 -4.50
N VAL A 300 -24.36 -4.16 -3.69
CA VAL A 300 -24.47 -4.23 -2.24
C VAL A 300 -25.21 -3.02 -1.70
N SER A 301 -25.86 -3.21 -0.55
CA SER A 301 -26.55 -2.17 0.20
C SER A 301 -25.54 -1.24 0.91
N TRP A 302 -25.93 -0.01 1.24
CA TRP A 302 -25.04 0.93 1.94
C TRP A 302 -24.67 0.40 3.33
N ARG A 303 -25.66 -0.17 4.04
CA ARG A 303 -25.46 -0.83 5.34
C ARG A 303 -24.45 -1.98 5.24
N SER A 304 -24.57 -2.84 4.22
CA SER A 304 -23.67 -3.98 4.03
C SER A 304 -22.24 -3.52 3.75
N ALA A 305 -22.06 -2.60 2.80
CA ALA A 305 -20.76 -2.02 2.48
C ALA A 305 -20.09 -1.39 3.71
N THR A 306 -20.87 -0.63 4.49
CA THR A 306 -20.41 0.00 5.72
C THR A 306 -20.00 -1.06 6.75
N ALA A 307 -20.86 -2.03 7.04
CA ALA A 307 -20.57 -3.08 8.02
C ALA A 307 -19.29 -3.87 7.70
N VAL A 308 -19.08 -4.21 6.43
CA VAL A 308 -17.86 -4.89 5.97
C VAL A 308 -16.63 -4.03 6.19
N VAL A 309 -16.67 -2.73 5.88
CA VAL A 309 -15.53 -1.82 6.14
C VAL A 309 -15.21 -1.72 7.62
N TYR A 310 -16.21 -1.64 8.50
CA TYR A 310 -15.95 -1.63 9.95
C TYR A 310 -15.32 -2.94 10.42
N ALA A 311 -15.86 -4.08 10.00
CA ALA A 311 -15.31 -5.38 10.35
C ALA A 311 -13.88 -5.53 9.85
N ALA A 312 -13.63 -5.19 8.58
CA ALA A 312 -12.30 -5.19 7.97
C ALA A 312 -11.33 -4.28 8.75
N THR A 313 -11.74 -3.06 9.06
CA THR A 313 -10.93 -2.12 9.85
C THR A 313 -10.53 -2.70 11.20
N ILE A 314 -11.49 -3.27 11.94
CA ILE A 314 -11.22 -3.84 13.27
C ILE A 314 -10.26 -5.02 13.16
N LEU A 315 -10.49 -5.92 12.20
CA LEU A 315 -9.69 -7.13 12.04
C LEU A 315 -8.28 -6.81 11.52
N PHE A 316 -8.16 -6.00 10.46
CA PHE A 316 -6.89 -5.63 9.87
C PHE A 316 -6.06 -4.74 10.79
N LEU A 317 -6.65 -3.70 11.40
CA LEU A 317 -5.89 -2.85 12.33
C LEU A 317 -5.61 -3.58 13.66
N GLY A 318 -6.57 -4.36 14.17
CA GLY A 318 -6.40 -5.09 15.43
C GLY A 318 -5.32 -6.16 15.36
N SER A 319 -5.15 -6.81 14.20
CA SER A 319 -4.10 -7.82 14.00
C SER A 319 -2.83 -7.22 13.40
N GLY A 320 -2.91 -6.45 12.33
CA GLY A 320 -1.76 -5.91 11.59
C GLY A 320 -0.93 -4.89 12.37
N MET A 321 -1.56 -4.03 13.19
CA MET A 321 -0.81 -3.03 13.97
C MET A 321 0.14 -3.68 15.00
N ILE A 322 -0.27 -4.80 15.60
CA ILE A 322 0.57 -5.58 16.51
C ILE A 322 1.44 -6.57 15.70
N GLY A 323 0.88 -7.07 14.60
CA GLY A 323 1.46 -8.07 13.70
C GLY A 323 2.80 -7.68 13.11
N ILE A 324 3.08 -6.38 12.94
CA ILE A 324 4.41 -5.87 12.54
C ILE A 324 5.56 -6.50 13.33
N ALA A 325 5.31 -6.90 14.59
CA ALA A 325 6.28 -7.53 15.45
C ALA A 325 6.89 -8.82 14.89
N HIS A 326 6.21 -9.51 13.95
CA HIS A 326 6.79 -10.69 13.31
C HIS A 326 8.05 -10.37 12.49
N ASN A 327 8.20 -9.13 12.03
CA ASN A 327 9.38 -8.69 11.32
C ASN A 327 10.57 -8.45 12.28
N PHE A 328 10.32 -8.46 13.59
CA PHE A 328 11.31 -8.12 14.59
C PHE A 328 11.92 -9.32 15.31
N TYR A 329 11.48 -10.55 14.96
CA TYR A 329 11.88 -11.76 15.67
C TYR A 329 13.40 -11.95 15.77
N TRP A 330 14.16 -11.50 14.77
CA TRP A 330 15.58 -11.80 14.68
C TRP A 330 16.49 -10.57 14.50
N ILE A 331 15.94 -9.36 14.55
CA ILE A 331 16.69 -8.11 14.24
C ILE A 331 17.35 -7.46 15.46
N ALA A 332 17.62 -8.24 16.50
CA ALA A 332 18.16 -7.79 17.78
C ALA A 332 17.20 -7.01 18.69
N LYS A 333 15.88 -7.22 18.56
CA LYS A 333 14.87 -6.72 19.50
C LYS A 333 14.65 -7.72 20.66
N PRO A 334 14.40 -7.25 21.91
CA PRO A 334 14.12 -8.12 23.05
C PRO A 334 12.93 -9.06 22.83
#